data_AF-A0A7J6FCB3-F1
#
_entry.id   AF-A0A7J6FCB3-F1
#
_cell.length_a   1.000
_cell.length_b   1.000
_cell.length_c   1.000
_cell.angle_alpha   90.00
_cell.angle_beta   90.00
_cell.angle_gamma   90.00
#
_symmetry.space_group_name_H-M   'P 1'
#
loop_
_entity.id
_entity.type
_entity.pdbx_description
1 polymer ?
#
loop_
_entity_poly.entity_id
_entity_poly.type
_entity_poly.pdbx_seq_one_letter_code
_entity_poly.pdbx_strand_id
1 'polypeptide(L)'
;MVNNFRLFPDQQQKKLRLQELTRMITESMVAIDDSIEKINLKLNPNNPVDVRAQSWNAEEKMKIYTMVYTILSSNEVKGFLSFAIDEYYDKFGRTLKKRISKYVIPSLENHKFGEELLFMSEVAKQWTQMDEYRRNLHIIFLHPEKMVRESLGIFKPLLVDICKANFCDMVWDKFHNEIDLSVTKMMESGVFDNESNNIPLKEEMVKFLNEMKKVSNKKLKKTLNIVKLE
;
A
#
# COMPACT_ATOMS: atom_id res chain seq x y z
N MET A 1 -38.21 -33.97 -10.98
CA MET A 1 -38.90 -32.86 -10.31
C MET A 1 -37.93 -31.71 -10.18
N VAL A 2 -38.15 -30.62 -10.93
CA VAL A 2 -37.31 -29.42 -10.86
C VAL A 2 -37.80 -28.60 -9.67
N ASN A 3 -37.00 -28.50 -8.62
CA ASN A 3 -37.31 -27.66 -7.46
C ASN A 3 -37.16 -26.19 -7.85
N ASN A 4 -38.27 -25.60 -8.31
CA ASN A 4 -38.41 -24.15 -8.45
C ASN A 4 -38.55 -23.52 -7.05
N PHE A 5 -37.44 -23.33 -6.34
CA PHE A 5 -37.41 -22.45 -5.18
C PHE A 5 -37.64 -21.01 -5.64
N ARG A 6 -38.90 -20.56 -5.63
CA ARG A 6 -39.24 -19.15 -5.74
C ARG A 6 -38.65 -18.44 -4.51
N LEU A 7 -37.63 -17.61 -4.73
CA LEU A 7 -37.13 -16.69 -3.71
C LEU A 7 -38.29 -15.80 -3.24
N PHE A 8 -38.47 -15.67 -1.93
CA PHE A 8 -39.44 -14.73 -1.36
C PHE A 8 -39.12 -13.29 -1.83
N PRO A 9 -40.12 -12.38 -1.92
CA PRO A 9 -39.93 -11.02 -2.44
C PRO A 9 -38.72 -10.27 -1.84
N ASP A 10 -38.49 -10.41 -0.54
CA ASP A 10 -37.35 -9.80 0.16
C ASP A 10 -35.98 -10.35 -0.26
N GLN A 11 -35.91 -11.65 -0.59
CA GLN A 11 -34.69 -12.29 -1.08
C GLN A 11 -34.39 -11.88 -2.53
N GLN A 12 -35.42 -11.70 -3.35
CA GLN A 12 -35.26 -11.18 -4.72
C GLN A 12 -34.76 -9.72 -4.71
N GLN A 13 -35.33 -8.88 -3.84
CA GLN A 13 -34.91 -7.48 -3.71
C GLN A 13 -33.49 -7.34 -3.14
N LYS A 14 -33.09 -8.20 -2.19
CA LYS A 14 -31.69 -8.26 -1.72
C LYS A 14 -30.73 -8.65 -2.83
N LYS A 15 -31.10 -9.64 -3.66
CA LYS A 15 -30.27 -10.07 -4.81
C LYS A 15 -30.08 -8.96 -5.83
N LEU A 16 -31.14 -8.24 -6.20
CA LEU A 16 -31.08 -7.12 -7.15
C LEU A 16 -30.18 -6.00 -6.63
N ARG A 17 -30.30 -5.63 -5.34
CA ARG A 17 -29.43 -4.63 -4.72
C ARG A 17 -27.96 -5.03 -4.74
N LEU A 18 -27.65 -6.30 -4.45
CA LEU A 18 -26.28 -6.81 -4.51
C LEU A 18 -25.72 -6.78 -5.94
N GLN A 19 -26.52 -7.14 -6.94
CA GLN A 19 -26.11 -7.08 -8.35
C GLN A 19 -25.80 -5.64 -8.78
N GLU A 20 -26.66 -4.70 -8.40
CA GLU A 20 -26.45 -3.28 -8.72
C GLU A 20 -25.23 -2.71 -8.01
N LEU A 21 -25.04 -3.04 -6.72
CA LEU A 21 -23.83 -2.67 -5.99
C LEU A 21 -22.57 -3.23 -6.66
N THR A 22 -22.60 -4.51 -7.04
CA THR A 22 -21.48 -5.16 -7.72
C THR A 22 -21.13 -4.46 -9.03
N ARG A 23 -22.14 -4.05 -9.80
CA ARG A 23 -21.97 -3.28 -11.05
C ARG A 23 -21.30 -1.93 -10.77
N MET A 24 -21.81 -1.16 -9.81
CA MET A 24 -21.26 0.15 -9.44
C MET A 24 -19.80 0.04 -8.96
N ILE A 25 -19.51 -0.95 -8.11
CA ILE A 25 -18.14 -1.20 -7.65
C ILE A 25 -17.24 -1.54 -8.84
N THR A 26 -17.66 -2.45 -9.72
CA THR A 26 -16.88 -2.88 -10.90
C THR A 26 -16.54 -1.69 -11.80
N GLU A 27 -17.50 -0.82 -12.09
CA GLU A 27 -17.29 0.40 -12.87
C GLU A 27 -16.31 1.34 -12.18
N SER A 28 -16.44 1.51 -10.86
CA SER A 28 -15.51 2.33 -10.08
C SER A 28 -14.09 1.76 -10.10
N MET A 29 -13.93 0.44 -10.11
CA MET A 29 -12.62 -0.20 -10.14
C MET A 29 -11.84 0.11 -11.43
N VAL A 30 -12.54 0.24 -12.56
CA VAL A 30 -11.92 0.65 -13.84
C VAL A 30 -11.37 2.08 -13.76
N ALA A 31 -12.16 3.02 -13.22
CA ALA A 31 -11.71 4.39 -13.03
C ALA A 31 -10.59 4.52 -11.98
N ILE A 32 -10.62 3.67 -10.94
CA ILE A 32 -9.55 3.56 -9.95
C ILE A 32 -8.27 3.02 -10.60
N ASP A 33 -8.36 2.01 -11.47
CA ASP A 33 -7.21 1.50 -12.22
C ASP A 33 -6.55 2.57 -13.08
N ASP A 34 -7.35 3.35 -13.81
CA ASP A 34 -6.85 4.47 -14.61
C ASP A 34 -6.15 5.53 -13.74
N SER A 35 -6.75 5.88 -12.59
CA SER A 35 -6.14 6.79 -11.61
C SER A 35 -4.82 6.25 -11.04
N ILE A 36 -4.77 4.96 -10.71
CA ILE A 36 -3.56 4.30 -10.22
C ILE A 36 -2.46 4.32 -11.27
N GLU A 37 -2.79 4.13 -12.54
CA GLU A 37 -1.81 4.23 -13.63
C GLU A 37 -1.26 5.64 -13.76
N LYS A 38 -2.11 6.67 -13.70
CA LYS A 38 -1.67 8.08 -13.68
C LYS A 38 -0.73 8.38 -12.50
N ILE A 39 -1.04 7.86 -11.30
CA ILE A 39 -0.14 7.95 -10.13
C ILE A 39 1.18 7.25 -10.41
N ASN A 40 1.16 6.04 -10.97
CA ASN A 40 2.37 5.29 -11.28
C ASN A 40 3.25 6.03 -12.30
N LEU A 41 2.67 6.63 -13.33
CA LEU A 41 3.38 7.44 -14.32
C LEU A 41 3.98 8.68 -13.67
N LYS A 42 3.24 9.37 -12.80
CA LYS A 42 3.73 10.56 -12.08
C LYS A 42 4.91 10.26 -11.17
N LEU A 43 4.88 9.12 -10.50
CA LEU A 43 5.95 8.69 -9.60
C LEU A 43 7.01 7.83 -10.30
N ASN A 44 7.00 7.76 -11.64
CA ASN A 44 8.02 7.05 -12.39
C ASN A 44 9.22 8.00 -12.59
N PRO A 45 10.38 7.72 -11.97
CA PRO A 45 11.57 8.56 -12.12
C PRO A 45 12.08 8.62 -13.57
N ASN A 46 11.71 7.65 -14.41
CA ASN A 46 12.16 7.55 -15.81
C ASN A 46 11.20 8.22 -16.81
N ASN A 47 10.09 8.84 -16.36
CA ASN A 47 9.12 9.43 -17.29
C ASN A 47 8.46 10.73 -16.75
N PRO A 48 9.22 11.82 -16.57
CA PRO A 48 8.70 13.07 -16.01
C PRO A 48 7.78 13.87 -16.95
N VAL A 49 7.53 13.43 -18.19
CA VAL A 49 6.82 14.22 -19.23
C VAL A 49 5.67 13.46 -19.91
N ASP A 50 5.06 12.47 -19.23
CA ASP A 50 3.80 11.89 -19.74
C ASP A 50 2.63 12.84 -19.42
N VAL A 51 1.90 13.29 -20.45
CA VAL A 51 0.70 14.14 -20.29
C VAL A 51 -0.34 13.46 -19.38
N ARG A 52 -0.40 12.13 -19.36
CA ARG A 52 -1.26 11.38 -18.44
C ARG A 52 -0.80 11.49 -16.99
N ALA A 53 0.50 11.60 -16.72
CA ALA A 53 1.00 11.86 -15.37
C ALA A 53 0.55 13.23 -14.84
N GLN A 54 0.51 14.25 -15.71
CA GLN A 54 0.04 15.59 -15.38
C GLN A 54 -1.47 15.65 -15.09
N SER A 55 -2.23 14.69 -15.64
CA SER A 55 -3.67 14.57 -15.37
C SER A 55 -4.00 14.15 -13.94
N TRP A 56 -3.03 13.66 -13.15
CA TRP A 56 -3.22 13.42 -11.71
C TRP A 56 -3.14 14.73 -10.90
N ASN A 57 -4.15 15.58 -11.11
CA ASN A 57 -4.32 16.92 -10.55
C ASN A 57 -5.50 16.97 -9.54
N ALA A 58 -5.82 18.17 -9.03
CA ALA A 58 -6.86 18.33 -8.01
C ALA A 58 -8.27 17.93 -8.49
N GLU A 59 -8.59 18.17 -9.76
CA GLU A 59 -9.88 17.82 -10.35
C GLU A 59 -10.06 16.30 -10.42
N GLU A 60 -9.06 15.60 -10.95
CA GLU A 60 -9.11 14.13 -11.05
C GLU A 60 -9.16 13.47 -9.66
N LYS A 61 -8.38 14.00 -8.71
CA LYS A 61 -8.41 13.59 -7.30
C LYS A 61 -9.80 13.75 -6.69
N MET A 62 -10.46 14.89 -6.93
CA MET A 62 -11.80 15.15 -6.41
C MET A 62 -12.84 14.24 -7.08
N LYS A 63 -12.73 14.06 -8.39
CA LYS A 63 -13.63 13.20 -9.18
C LYS A 63 -13.60 11.76 -8.69
N ILE A 64 -12.41 11.17 -8.55
CA ILE A 64 -12.28 9.77 -8.10
C ILE A 64 -12.74 9.60 -6.65
N TYR A 65 -12.38 10.55 -5.76
CA TYR A 65 -12.87 10.54 -4.38
C TYR A 65 -14.39 10.61 -4.30
N THR A 66 -15.00 11.54 -5.06
CA THR A 66 -16.46 11.75 -5.07
C THR A 66 -17.20 10.52 -5.58
N MET A 67 -16.65 9.85 -6.60
CA MET A 67 -17.23 8.60 -7.12
C MET A 67 -17.24 7.50 -6.05
N VAL A 68 -16.11 7.26 -5.37
CA VAL A 68 -16.02 6.27 -4.29
C VAL A 68 -16.95 6.64 -3.12
N TYR A 69 -16.98 7.92 -2.75
CA TYR A 69 -17.90 8.45 -1.74
C TYR A 69 -19.36 8.18 -2.07
N THR A 70 -19.77 8.48 -3.30
CA THR A 70 -21.16 8.34 -3.76
C THR A 70 -21.60 6.88 -3.72
N ILE A 71 -20.73 5.96 -4.15
CA ILE A 71 -21.02 4.52 -4.11
C ILE A 71 -21.21 4.06 -2.66
N LEU A 72 -20.25 4.37 -1.77
CA LEU A 72 -20.30 3.94 -0.37
C LEU A 72 -21.42 4.61 0.43
N SER A 73 -21.91 5.76 -0.02
CA SER A 73 -23.05 6.47 0.59
C SER A 73 -24.41 6.06 0.00
N SER A 74 -24.43 5.19 -1.01
CA SER A 74 -25.66 4.78 -1.71
C SER A 74 -26.58 3.90 -0.86
N ASN A 75 -27.87 3.85 -1.19
CA ASN A 75 -28.83 3.00 -0.49
C ASN A 75 -28.61 1.51 -0.76
N GLU A 76 -28.00 1.19 -1.89
CA GLU A 76 -27.64 -0.14 -2.37
C GLU A 76 -26.58 -0.78 -1.47
N VAL A 77 -25.72 0.04 -0.86
CA VAL A 77 -24.69 -0.41 0.12
C VAL A 77 -25.29 -0.79 1.47
N LYS A 78 -26.50 -0.33 1.81
CA LYS A 78 -27.14 -0.65 3.10
C LYS A 78 -27.35 -2.17 3.24
N GLY A 79 -26.66 -2.77 4.20
CA GLY A 79 -26.64 -4.22 4.43
C GLY A 79 -25.55 -4.98 3.68
N PHE A 80 -24.79 -4.31 2.81
CA PHE A 80 -23.65 -4.87 2.06
C PHE A 80 -22.37 -4.04 2.23
N LEU A 81 -22.32 -3.16 3.23
CA LEU A 81 -21.18 -2.26 3.47
C LEU A 81 -19.87 -3.02 3.68
N SER A 82 -19.87 -4.11 4.47
CA SER A 82 -18.65 -4.93 4.65
C SER A 82 -18.10 -5.42 3.31
N PHE A 83 -18.97 -5.96 2.44
CA PHE A 83 -18.59 -6.42 1.11
C PHE A 83 -17.98 -5.29 0.27
N ALA A 84 -18.62 -4.13 0.23
CA ALA A 84 -18.10 -3.00 -0.54
C ALA A 84 -16.73 -2.53 -0.03
N ILE A 85 -16.55 -2.46 1.29
CA ILE A 85 -15.28 -2.09 1.93
C ILE A 85 -14.20 -3.14 1.64
N ASP A 86 -14.53 -4.43 1.68
CA ASP A 86 -13.61 -5.52 1.37
C ASP A 86 -13.03 -5.37 -0.05
N GLU A 87 -13.87 -5.09 -1.05
CA GLU A 87 -13.42 -4.89 -2.43
C GLU A 87 -12.41 -3.72 -2.56
N TYR A 88 -12.65 -2.60 -1.88
CA TYR A 88 -11.73 -1.45 -1.89
C TYR A 88 -10.41 -1.74 -1.16
N TYR A 89 -10.46 -2.44 -0.02
CA TYR A 89 -9.26 -2.84 0.72
C TYR A 89 -8.41 -3.86 -0.05
N ASP A 90 -9.06 -4.83 -0.69
CA ASP A 90 -8.39 -5.81 -1.56
C ASP A 90 -7.77 -5.14 -2.78
N LYS A 91 -8.44 -4.13 -3.35
CA LYS A 91 -7.88 -3.30 -4.42
C LYS A 91 -6.64 -2.55 -3.97
N PHE A 92 -6.68 -1.92 -2.80
CA PHE A 92 -5.53 -1.20 -2.23
C PHE A 92 -4.34 -2.14 -2.03
N GLY A 93 -4.55 -3.28 -1.37
CA GLY A 93 -3.51 -4.27 -1.13
C GLY A 93 -2.88 -4.84 -2.41
N ARG A 94 -3.69 -5.23 -3.40
CA ARG A 94 -3.18 -5.73 -4.70
C ARG A 94 -2.37 -4.67 -5.45
N THR A 95 -2.82 -3.42 -5.42
CA THR A 95 -2.14 -2.29 -6.06
C THR A 95 -0.75 -2.05 -5.45
N LEU A 96 -0.65 -2.06 -4.11
CA LEU A 96 0.61 -1.93 -3.40
C LEU A 96 1.58 -3.06 -3.76
N LYS A 97 1.14 -4.33 -3.66
CA LYS A 97 1.96 -5.49 -4.01
C LYS A 97 2.47 -5.42 -5.45
N LYS A 98 1.61 -5.04 -6.39
CA LYS A 98 1.98 -4.86 -7.80
C LYS A 98 3.06 -3.80 -7.98
N ARG A 99 2.96 -2.65 -7.29
CA ARG A 99 4.00 -1.60 -7.37
C ARG A 99 5.32 -2.09 -6.78
N ILE A 100 5.29 -2.75 -5.62
CA ILE A 100 6.48 -3.30 -4.96
C ILE A 100 7.18 -4.29 -5.91
N SER A 101 6.44 -5.27 -6.44
CA SER A 101 7.01 -6.26 -7.37
C SER A 101 7.53 -5.65 -8.67
N LYS A 102 6.89 -4.61 -9.20
CA LYS A 102 7.25 -4.03 -10.51
C LYS A 102 8.39 -3.01 -10.44
N TYR A 103 8.52 -2.27 -9.34
CA TYR A 103 9.46 -1.14 -9.25
C TYR A 103 10.46 -1.27 -8.10
N VAL A 104 9.98 -1.60 -6.88
CA VAL A 104 10.85 -1.67 -5.70
C VAL A 104 11.81 -2.85 -5.82
N ILE A 105 11.27 -4.04 -6.03
CA ILE A 105 12.06 -5.28 -6.06
C ILE A 105 13.14 -5.24 -7.15
N PRO A 106 12.85 -4.89 -8.42
CA PRO A 106 13.89 -4.79 -9.43
C PRO A 106 14.93 -3.70 -9.13
N SER A 107 14.54 -2.58 -8.50
CA SER A 107 15.50 -1.55 -8.11
C SER A 107 16.51 -2.09 -7.10
N LEU A 108 16.04 -2.82 -6.10
CA LEU A 108 16.89 -3.46 -5.09
C LEU A 108 17.78 -4.56 -5.69
N GLU A 109 17.29 -5.31 -6.67
CA GLU A 109 18.09 -6.33 -7.39
C GLU A 109 19.26 -5.74 -8.17
N ASN A 110 19.19 -4.47 -8.58
CA ASN A 110 20.28 -3.82 -9.29
C ASN A 110 21.40 -3.33 -8.36
N HIS A 111 21.15 -3.31 -7.05
CA HIS A 111 22.09 -2.82 -6.03
C HIS A 111 22.53 -3.94 -5.08
N LYS A 112 22.28 -5.22 -5.43
CA LYS A 112 22.69 -6.36 -4.61
C LYS A 112 24.17 -6.70 -4.87
N PHE A 113 24.88 -7.07 -3.80
CA PHE A 113 26.27 -7.53 -3.74
C PHE A 113 27.36 -6.46 -3.94
N GLY A 114 28.35 -6.45 -3.04
CA GLY A 114 29.59 -5.66 -3.15
C GLY A 114 29.47 -4.19 -2.72
N GLU A 115 28.26 -3.69 -2.51
CA GLU A 115 27.98 -2.30 -2.15
C GLU A 115 26.87 -2.21 -1.09
N GLU A 116 27.08 -2.80 0.09
CA GLU A 116 26.05 -2.97 1.13
C GLU A 116 25.40 -1.66 1.59
N LEU A 117 26.17 -0.56 1.63
CA LEU A 117 25.66 0.77 1.95
C LEU A 117 24.76 1.33 0.85
N LEU A 118 25.09 1.07 -0.42
CA LEU A 118 24.28 1.49 -1.56
C LEU A 118 22.98 0.69 -1.63
N PHE A 119 23.03 -0.61 -1.30
CA PHE A 119 21.82 -1.42 -1.15
C PHE A 119 20.86 -0.81 -0.13
N MET A 120 21.32 -0.53 1.09
CA MET A 120 20.43 0.05 2.11
C MET A 120 20.01 1.49 1.80
N SER A 121 20.85 2.24 1.09
CA SER A 121 20.48 3.56 0.57
C SER A 121 19.29 3.46 -0.39
N GLU A 122 19.33 2.48 -1.30
CA GLU A 122 18.24 2.24 -2.23
C GLU A 122 16.97 1.74 -1.49
N VAL A 123 17.10 0.92 -0.44
CA VAL A 123 15.96 0.55 0.42
C VAL A 123 15.28 1.78 1.02
N ALA A 124 16.05 2.70 1.60
CA ALA A 124 15.51 3.92 2.22
C ALA A 124 14.84 4.86 1.19
N LYS A 125 15.42 4.96 -0.01
CA LYS A 125 14.83 5.70 -1.12
C LYS A 125 13.50 5.07 -1.59
N GLN A 126 13.46 3.75 -1.75
CA GLN A 126 12.23 3.04 -2.13
C GLN A 126 11.15 3.13 -1.03
N TRP A 127 11.54 3.10 0.25
CA TRP A 127 10.66 3.33 1.39
C TRP A 127 9.96 4.69 1.31
N THR A 128 10.75 5.75 1.06
CA THR A 128 10.23 7.12 0.92
C THR A 128 9.28 7.24 -0.29
N GLN A 129 9.65 6.68 -1.44
CA GLN A 129 8.80 6.67 -2.63
C GLN A 129 7.49 5.89 -2.40
N MET A 130 7.51 4.87 -1.55
CA MET A 130 6.30 4.11 -1.21
C MET A 130 5.39 4.87 -0.25
N ASP A 131 5.90 5.70 0.66
CA ASP A 131 5.04 6.63 1.42
C ASP A 131 4.39 7.66 0.50
N GLU A 132 5.13 8.21 -0.47
CA GLU A 132 4.54 9.12 -1.47
C GLU A 132 3.45 8.44 -2.31
N TYR A 133 3.69 7.20 -2.75
CA TYR A 133 2.68 6.42 -3.45
C TYR A 133 1.43 6.18 -2.60
N ARG A 134 1.63 5.78 -1.35
CA ARG A 134 0.55 5.59 -0.37
C ARG A 134 -0.26 6.86 -0.17
N ARG A 135 0.37 8.04 -0.04
CA ARG A 135 -0.34 9.33 0.09
C ARG A 135 -1.23 9.60 -1.11
N ASN A 136 -0.78 9.28 -2.32
CA ASN A 136 -1.59 9.44 -3.52
C ASN A 136 -2.75 8.43 -3.57
N LEU A 137 -2.51 7.16 -3.22
CA LEU A 137 -3.58 6.17 -3.11
C LEU A 137 -4.59 6.53 -2.02
N HIS A 138 -4.14 7.10 -0.90
CA HIS A 138 -5.02 7.46 0.22
C HIS A 138 -6.15 8.39 -0.23
N ILE A 139 -5.94 9.24 -1.24
CA ILE A 139 -6.99 10.09 -1.81
C ILE A 139 -8.17 9.26 -2.33
N ILE A 140 -7.89 8.13 -2.99
CA ILE A 140 -8.91 7.22 -3.54
C ILE A 140 -9.59 6.44 -2.40
N PHE A 141 -8.80 5.96 -1.44
CA PHE A 141 -9.26 5.01 -0.41
C PHE A 141 -9.61 5.65 0.95
N LEU A 142 -9.55 6.99 1.05
CA LEU A 142 -9.80 7.74 2.29
C LEU A 142 -11.21 7.46 2.83
N HIS A 143 -12.22 7.50 1.96
CA HIS A 143 -13.60 7.31 2.39
C HIS A 143 -13.89 5.86 2.85
N PRO A 144 -13.44 4.81 2.13
CA PRO A 144 -13.48 3.44 2.66
C PRO A 144 -12.85 3.32 4.06
N GLU A 145 -11.68 3.91 4.30
CA GLU A 145 -11.02 3.87 5.61
C GLU A 145 -11.82 4.62 6.70
N LYS A 146 -12.46 5.74 6.35
CA LYS A 146 -13.38 6.44 7.27
C LYS A 146 -14.57 5.57 7.64
N MET A 147 -15.19 4.91 6.67
CA MET A 147 -16.32 4.01 6.90
C MET A 147 -15.95 2.85 7.83
N VAL A 148 -14.74 2.29 7.73
CA VAL A 148 -14.24 1.29 8.71
C VAL A 148 -14.22 1.86 10.12
N ARG A 149 -13.72 3.09 10.32
CA ARG A 149 -13.61 3.70 11.64
C ARG A 149 -14.96 4.06 12.26
N GLU A 150 -15.95 4.38 11.43
CA GLU A 150 -17.27 4.83 11.86
C GLU A 150 -18.29 3.69 11.98
N SER A 151 -18.05 2.55 11.32
CA SER A 151 -19.00 1.44 11.29
C SER A 151 -18.81 0.46 12.45
N LEU A 152 -19.87 0.24 13.23
CA LEU A 152 -19.90 -0.83 14.23
C LEU A 152 -19.85 -2.19 13.53
N GLY A 153 -18.74 -2.92 13.71
CA GLY A 153 -18.60 -4.31 13.24
C GLY A 153 -17.72 -4.53 12.01
N ILE A 154 -17.12 -3.49 11.43
CA ILE A 154 -16.10 -3.64 10.39
C ILE A 154 -14.73 -3.35 11.00
N PHE A 155 -13.88 -4.38 11.08
CA PHE A 155 -12.53 -4.26 11.60
C PHE A 155 -11.51 -4.49 10.48
N LYS A 156 -10.85 -3.41 10.06
CA LYS A 156 -9.74 -3.46 9.10
C LYS A 156 -8.55 -2.65 9.63
N PRO A 157 -7.30 -3.02 9.28
CA PRO A 157 -6.14 -2.20 9.62
C PRO A 157 -6.20 -0.83 8.94
N LEU A 158 -5.42 0.14 9.42
CA LEU A 158 -5.26 1.40 8.70
C LEU A 158 -4.50 1.17 7.39
N LEU A 159 -4.81 1.97 6.37
CA LEU A 159 -4.16 1.84 5.06
C LEU A 159 -2.65 2.07 5.13
N VAL A 160 -2.22 2.92 6.07
CA VAL A 160 -0.79 3.12 6.35
C VAL A 160 -0.12 1.86 6.88
N ASP A 161 -0.79 1.10 7.75
CA ASP A 161 -0.24 -0.13 8.32
C ASP A 161 -0.18 -1.22 7.27
N ILE A 162 -1.20 -1.33 6.41
CA ILE A 162 -1.20 -2.24 5.26
C ILE A 162 -0.02 -1.93 4.33
N CYS A 163 0.23 -0.65 4.03
CA CYS A 163 1.34 -0.25 3.18
C CYS A 163 2.70 -0.65 3.76
N LYS A 164 2.91 -0.34 5.03
CA LYS A 164 4.15 -0.68 5.75
C LYS A 164 4.36 -2.19 5.81
N ALA A 165 3.34 -2.94 6.21
CA ALA A 165 3.42 -4.40 6.31
C ALA A 165 3.77 -5.04 4.97
N ASN A 166 3.06 -4.68 3.88
CA ASN A 166 3.33 -5.25 2.56
C ASN A 166 4.74 -4.92 2.05
N PHE A 167 5.23 -3.69 2.29
CA PHE A 167 6.60 -3.34 1.91
C PHE A 167 7.61 -4.17 2.69
N CYS A 168 7.49 -4.17 4.01
CA CYS A 168 8.37 -4.89 4.91
C CYS A 168 8.41 -6.38 4.58
N ASP A 169 7.24 -7.04 4.49
CA ASP A 169 7.14 -8.47 4.21
C ASP A 169 7.78 -8.83 2.88
N MET A 170 7.42 -8.13 1.79
CA MET A 170 7.91 -8.48 0.45
C MET A 170 9.40 -8.20 0.26
N VAL A 171 9.90 -7.09 0.82
CA VAL A 171 11.32 -6.74 0.74
C VAL A 171 12.15 -7.68 1.61
N TRP A 172 11.67 -8.00 2.81
CA TRP A 172 12.33 -8.94 3.72
C TRP A 172 12.38 -10.35 3.16
N ASP A 173 11.24 -10.87 2.71
CA ASP A 173 11.12 -12.22 2.17
C ASP A 173 12.14 -12.46 1.06
N LYS A 174 12.43 -11.42 0.27
CA LYS A 174 13.39 -11.51 -0.84
C LYS A 174 14.83 -11.16 -0.48
N PHE A 175 15.08 -10.18 0.38
CA PHE A 175 16.42 -9.60 0.61
C PHE A 175 16.90 -9.64 2.06
N HIS A 176 16.40 -10.58 2.87
CA HIS A 176 16.77 -10.66 4.28
C HIS A 176 18.29 -10.77 4.52
N ASN A 177 19.01 -11.54 3.70
CA ASN A 177 20.46 -11.70 3.86
C ASN A 177 21.22 -10.40 3.54
N GLU A 178 20.84 -9.73 2.46
CA GLU A 178 21.43 -8.45 2.06
C GLU A 178 21.17 -7.37 3.11
N ILE A 179 19.94 -7.32 3.67
CA ILE A 179 19.61 -6.41 4.76
C ILE A 179 20.46 -6.71 6.01
N ASP A 180 20.58 -7.98 6.43
CA ASP A 180 21.36 -8.36 7.60
C ASP A 180 22.86 -8.02 7.42
N LEU A 181 23.42 -8.30 6.24
CA LEU A 181 24.80 -7.97 5.89
C LEU A 181 25.02 -6.46 5.89
N SER A 182 24.11 -5.70 5.29
CA SER A 182 24.22 -4.24 5.25
C SER A 182 24.11 -3.60 6.61
N VAL A 183 23.20 -4.07 7.47
CA VAL A 183 23.11 -3.59 8.85
C VAL A 183 24.43 -3.86 9.59
N THR A 184 25.02 -5.03 9.43
CA THR A 184 26.32 -5.37 10.04
C THR A 184 27.42 -4.44 9.53
N LYS A 185 27.51 -4.21 8.22
CA LYS A 185 28.50 -3.31 7.62
C LYS A 185 28.33 -1.85 8.06
N MET A 186 27.09 -1.39 8.19
CA MET A 186 26.79 -0.06 8.72
C MET A 186 27.24 0.11 10.17
N MET A 187 27.12 -0.94 11.00
CA MET A 187 27.64 -0.93 12.37
C MET A 187 29.17 -0.89 12.40
N GLU A 188 29.83 -1.72 11.59
CA GLU A 188 31.30 -1.75 11.50
C GLU A 188 31.90 -0.43 11.02
N SER A 189 31.18 0.29 10.14
CA SER A 189 31.63 1.55 9.53
C SER A 189 31.26 2.79 10.35
N GLY A 190 30.61 2.64 11.51
CA GLY A 190 30.20 3.78 12.34
C GLY A 190 29.16 4.70 11.67
N VAL A 191 28.41 4.22 10.68
CA VAL A 191 27.35 5.02 10.01
C VAL A 191 26.27 5.43 11.00
N PHE A 192 26.08 4.64 12.06
CA PHE A 192 25.17 4.96 13.15
C PHE A 192 25.77 5.90 14.21
N ASP A 193 27.07 6.19 14.15
CA ASP A 193 27.73 7.12 15.06
C ASP A 193 27.39 8.57 14.65
N ASN A 194 27.30 9.46 15.64
CA ASN A 194 26.65 10.77 15.52
C ASN A 194 27.39 11.83 14.68
N GLU A 195 28.46 11.46 13.96
CA GLU A 195 29.36 12.41 13.29
C GLU A 195 29.41 12.32 11.75
N SER A 196 28.67 11.41 11.10
CA SER A 196 28.72 11.29 9.63
C SER A 196 27.72 12.18 8.88
N ASN A 197 28.23 12.91 7.87
CA ASN A 197 27.62 13.99 7.09
C ASN A 197 26.40 13.64 6.20
N ASN A 198 25.63 12.57 6.49
CA ASN A 198 24.50 12.16 5.64
C ASN A 198 23.21 11.83 6.42
N ILE A 199 22.81 12.78 7.28
CA ILE A 199 21.67 12.71 8.21
C ILE A 199 20.35 12.21 7.58
N PRO A 200 19.91 12.65 6.38
CA PRO A 200 18.60 12.26 5.85
C PRO A 200 18.49 10.78 5.50
N LEU A 201 19.57 10.17 5.02
CA LEU A 201 19.58 8.75 4.64
C LEU A 201 19.54 7.86 5.88
N LYS A 202 20.30 8.24 6.93
CA LYS A 202 20.33 7.55 8.23
C LYS A 202 18.95 7.50 8.86
N GLU A 203 18.22 8.61 8.88
CA GLU A 203 16.87 8.66 9.46
C GLU A 203 15.88 7.72 8.76
N GLU A 204 15.86 7.70 7.42
CA GLU A 204 14.95 6.85 6.65
C GLU A 204 15.32 5.35 6.76
N MET A 205 16.62 5.03 6.81
CA MET A 205 17.09 3.67 7.10
C MET A 205 16.63 3.22 8.49
N VAL A 206 16.78 4.06 9.52
CA VAL A 206 16.34 3.74 10.89
C VAL A 206 14.82 3.59 10.96
N LYS A 207 14.06 4.45 10.30
CA LYS A 207 12.58 4.32 10.21
C LYS A 207 12.18 2.99 9.58
N PHE A 208 12.80 2.60 8.47
CA PHE A 208 12.57 1.30 7.85
C PHE A 208 12.89 0.15 8.80
N LEU A 209 14.07 0.15 9.43
CA LEU A 209 14.48 -0.91 10.36
C LEU A 209 13.54 -1.00 11.56
N ASN A 210 13.11 0.13 12.11
CA ASN A 210 12.16 0.16 13.22
C ASN A 210 10.78 -0.36 12.83
N GLU A 211 10.31 -0.08 11.61
CA GLU A 211 9.04 -0.63 11.13
C GLU A 211 9.16 -2.14 10.87
N MET A 212 10.28 -2.59 10.30
CA MET A 212 10.61 -4.00 10.13
C MET A 212 10.61 -4.77 11.46
N LYS A 213 11.13 -4.19 12.56
CA LYS A 213 11.06 -4.81 13.90
C LYS A 213 9.62 -5.10 14.35
N LYS A 214 8.68 -4.24 13.97
CA LYS A 214 7.26 -4.35 14.35
C LYS A 214 6.55 -5.43 13.53
N VAL A 215 6.87 -5.52 12.25
CA VAL A 215 6.17 -6.39 11.28
C VAL A 215 6.75 -7.82 11.28
N SER A 216 8.03 -8.01 11.58
CA SER A 216 8.71 -9.29 11.38
C SER A 216 8.58 -10.35 12.49
N ASN A 217 8.79 -11.61 12.07
CA ASN A 217 8.85 -12.82 12.88
C ASN A 217 10.06 -12.82 13.85
N LYS A 218 10.03 -13.68 14.89
CA LYS A 218 11.01 -13.81 16.00
C LYS A 218 12.49 -13.81 15.57
N LYS A 219 12.83 -14.27 14.35
CA LYS A 219 14.22 -14.33 13.84
C LYS A 219 14.82 -12.94 13.61
N LEU A 220 14.10 -12.02 12.97
CA LEU A 220 14.57 -10.65 12.73
C LEU A 220 14.64 -9.85 14.04
N LYS A 221 13.69 -10.06 14.97
CA LYS A 221 13.77 -9.47 16.32
C LYS A 221 15.09 -9.82 17.02
N LYS A 222 15.69 -10.98 16.75
CA LYS A 222 16.97 -11.37 17.34
C LYS A 222 18.14 -10.53 16.79
N THR A 223 18.23 -10.35 15.47
CA THR A 223 19.26 -9.51 14.83
C THR A 223 19.08 -8.03 15.19
N LEU A 224 17.84 -7.55 15.17
CA LEU A 224 17.52 -6.14 15.41
C LEU A 224 17.43 -5.74 16.90
N ASN A 225 17.24 -6.68 17.84
CA ASN A 225 17.31 -6.38 19.28
C ASN A 225 18.75 -6.17 19.78
N ILE A 226 19.76 -6.58 19.00
CA ILE A 226 21.16 -6.27 19.28
C ILE A 226 21.44 -4.79 18.99
N VAL A 227 20.67 -4.18 18.09
CA VAL A 227 20.80 -2.77 17.72
C VAL A 227 19.81 -1.92 18.54
N LYS A 228 20.31 -1.24 19.58
CA LYS A 228 19.57 -0.11 20.20
C LYS A 228 19.54 1.03 19.17
N LEU A 229 18.44 1.09 18.42
CA LEU A 229 18.11 2.24 17.59
C LEU A 229 17.33 3.19 18.51
N GLU A 230 18.05 4.08 19.19
CA GLU A 230 17.46 5.17 19.97
C GLU A 230 16.93 6.27 19.03
#